data_AF-A0AA90UFN6-F1
#
_entry.id   AF-A0AA90UFN6-F1
#
_cell.length_a   1.000
_cell.length_b   1.000
_cell.length_c   1.000
_cell.angle_alpha   90.00
_cell.angle_beta   90.00
_cell.angle_gamma   90.00
#
_symmetry.space_group_name_H-M   'P 1'
#
loop_
_entity.id
_entity.type
_entity.pdbx_description
1 polymer ?
#
loop_
_entity_poly.entity_id
_entity_poly.type
_entity_poly.pdbx_seq_one_letter_code
_entity_poly.pdbx_strand_id
1 'polypeptide(L)' 'MHLFGKILCQIMQENEIDFKEFAASMKMGPKYLSGVREGDVVYNHAIYVRIVDGLKGYFSEDVYPDIRDKLIRASFGDEE' A
#
# COMPACT_ATOMS: atom_id res chain seq x y z
N MET A 1 9.26 6.87 8.80
CA MET A 1 8.15 6.13 8.17
C MET A 1 7.87 6.77 6.81
N HIS A 2 8.11 6.05 5.72
CA HIS A 2 7.91 6.55 4.36
C HIS A 2 6.44 6.95 4.15
N LEU A 3 6.17 8.06 3.42
CA LEU A 3 4.81 8.59 3.24
C LEU A 3 3.86 7.52 2.69
N PHE A 4 4.30 6.76 1.68
CA PHE A 4 3.60 5.57 1.18
C PHE A 4 3.17 4.59 2.29
N GLY A 5 4.10 4.16 3.14
CA GLY A 5 3.82 3.16 4.18
C GLY A 5 2.80 3.67 5.20
N LYS A 6 2.83 4.98 5.49
CA LYS A 6 1.85 5.66 6.34
C LYS A 6 0.46 5.67 5.73
N ILE A 7 0.36 6.09 4.47
CA ILE A 7 -0.94 6.15 3.77
C ILE A 7 -1.50 4.75 3.55
N LEU A 8 -0.68 3.76 3.19
CA LEU A 8 -1.11 2.36 3.09
C LEU A 8 -1.69 1.86 4.40
N CYS A 9 -1.01 2.10 5.53
CA CYS A 9 -1.52 1.69 6.84
C CYS A 9 -2.84 2.38 7.20
N GLN A 10 -2.99 3.67 6.90
CA GLN A 10 -4.24 4.39 7.16
C GLN A 10 -5.39 3.79 6.34
N ILE A 11 -5.19 3.62 5.03
CA ILE A 11 -6.20 3.04 4.13
C ILE A 11 -6.61 1.65 4.60
N MET A 12 -5.66 0.79 4.98
CA MET A 12 -5.97 -0.55 5.47
C MET A 12 -6.71 -0.53 6.81
N GLN A 13 -6.38 0.39 7.72
CA GLN A 13 -7.09 0.54 8.99
C GLN A 13 -8.51 1.09 8.81
N GLU A 14 -8.69 2.11 7.97
CA GLU A 14 -10.00 2.74 7.71
C GLU A 14 -10.99 1.78 7.02
N ASN A 15 -10.46 0.81 6.27
CA ASN A 15 -11.26 -0.15 5.50
C ASN A 15 -11.22 -1.57 6.10
N GLU A 16 -10.72 -1.71 7.33
CA GLU A 16 -10.66 -2.99 8.06
C GLU A 16 -9.97 -4.12 7.28
N ILE A 17 -8.98 -3.77 6.46
CA ILE A 17 -8.22 -4.74 5.64
C ILE A 17 -7.13 -5.36 6.52
N ASP A 18 -7.22 -6.67 6.75
CA ASP A 18 -6.19 -7.39 7.49
C ASP A 18 -4.86 -7.45 6.71
N PHE A 19 -3.81 -7.01 7.39
CA PHE A 19 -2.48 -6.90 6.80
C PHE A 19 -1.85 -8.26 6.47
N LYS A 20 -2.16 -9.31 7.25
CA LYS A 20 -1.64 -10.66 7.02
C LYS A 20 -2.35 -11.31 5.85
N GLU A 21 -3.67 -11.17 5.76
CA GLU A 21 -4.48 -11.66 4.64
C GLU A 21 -4.07 -10.97 3.33
N PHE A 22 -3.86 -9.66 3.38
CA PHE A 22 -3.36 -8.91 2.23
C PHE A 22 -1.93 -9.33 1.82
N ALA A 23 -1.01 -9.49 2.77
CA ALA A 23 0.33 -9.98 2.46
C ALA A 23 0.30 -11.39 1.83
N ALA A 24 -0.58 -12.26 2.34
CA ALA A 24 -0.78 -13.61 1.82
C ALA A 24 -1.38 -13.61 0.41
N SER A 25 -2.38 -12.75 0.13
CA SER A 25 -3.00 -12.64 -1.21
C SER A 25 -1.99 -12.17 -2.26
N MET A 26 -1.07 -11.31 -1.87
CA MET A 26 -0.01 -10.80 -2.75
C MET A 26 1.17 -11.76 -2.95
N LYS A 27 1.18 -12.91 -2.24
CA LYS A 27 2.34 -13.81 -2.11
C LYS A 27 3.60 -13.05 -1.71
N MET A 28 3.45 -12.00 -0.92
CA MET A 28 4.55 -11.22 -0.38
C MET A 28 4.90 -11.76 1.01
N GLY A 29 6.20 -11.86 1.31
CA GLY A 29 6.63 -12.23 2.65
C GLY A 29 6.18 -11.16 3.66
N PRO A 30 5.65 -11.53 4.84
CA PRO A 30 5.15 -10.56 5.82
C PRO A 30 6.22 -9.57 6.29
N LYS A 31 7.50 -9.98 6.29
CA LYS A 31 8.65 -9.09 6.58
C LYS A 31 8.79 -7.93 5.60
N TYR A 32 8.43 -8.14 4.34
CA TYR A 32 8.58 -7.13 3.30
C TYR A 32 7.50 -6.05 3.43
N LEU A 33 6.26 -6.46 3.72
CA LEU A 33 5.15 -5.53 3.94
C LEU A 33 5.37 -4.72 5.23
N SER A 34 5.89 -5.34 6.29
CA SER A 34 6.32 -4.63 7.51
C SER A 34 7.43 -3.62 7.22
N GLY A 35 8.43 -3.98 6.41
CA GLY A 35 9.50 -3.05 6.05
C GLY A 35 9.02 -1.87 5.19
N VAL A 36 8.03 -2.08 4.31
CA VAL A 36 7.36 -0.99 3.57
C VAL A 36 6.61 -0.07 4.52
N ARG A 37 5.92 -0.63 5.52
CA ARG A 37 5.24 0.13 6.58
C ARG A 37 6.23 0.99 7.37
N GLU A 38 7.36 0.43 7.78
CA GLU A 38 8.36 1.14 8.58
C GLU A 38 9.17 2.17 7.74
N GLY A 39 9.16 2.00 6.42
CA GLY A 39 10.00 2.78 5.50
C GLY A 39 11.46 2.34 5.52
N ASP A 40 11.72 1.11 5.98
CA ASP A 40 13.05 0.52 6.10
C ASP A 40 13.50 -0.17 4.79
N VAL A 41 12.55 -0.37 3.85
CA VAL A 41 12.81 -1.01 2.56
C VAL A 41 13.13 0.04 1.51
N VAL A 42 14.22 -0.17 0.77
CA VAL A 42 14.61 0.65 -0.38
C VAL A 42 13.45 0.73 -1.37
N TYR A 43 13.13 1.95 -1.83
CA TYR A 43 12.03 2.16 -2.75
C TYR A 43 12.18 1.29 -4.01
N ASN A 44 11.18 0.43 -4.26
CA ASN A 44 11.10 -0.36 -5.48
C ASN A 44 9.72 -0.17 -6.12
N HIS A 45 9.69 0.61 -7.20
CA HIS A 45 8.47 0.97 -7.91
C HIS A 45 7.58 -0.24 -8.25
N ALA A 46 8.16 -1.34 -8.73
CA ALA A 46 7.40 -2.54 -9.10
C ALA A 46 6.70 -3.19 -7.90
N ILE A 47 7.27 -3.08 -6.70
CA ILE A 47 6.67 -3.60 -5.46
C ILE A 47 5.51 -2.70 -5.02
N TYR A 48 5.70 -1.38 -5.04
CA TYR A 48 4.63 -0.44 -4.71
C TYR A 48 3.43 -0.57 -5.65
N VAL A 49 3.66 -0.63 -6.96
CA VAL A 49 2.60 -0.86 -7.95
C VAL A 49 1.86 -2.15 -7.64
N ARG A 50 2.59 -3.24 -7.34
CA ARG A 50 1.98 -4.53 -7.01
C ARG A 50 1.14 -4.49 -5.72
N ILE A 51 1.55 -3.73 -4.70
CA ILE A 51 0.72 -3.48 -3.51
C ILE A 51 -0.55 -2.71 -3.88
N VAL A 52 -0.41 -1.65 -4.68
CA VAL A 52 -1.55 -0.82 -5.11
C VAL A 52 -2.54 -1.62 -5.95
N ASP A 53 -2.08 -2.43 -6.90
CA ASP A 53 -2.93 -3.33 -7.69
C ASP A 53 -3.61 -4.39 -6.82
N GLY A 54 -2.91 -4.90 -5.79
CA GLY A 54 -3.48 -5.82 -4.82
C GLY A 54 -4.71 -5.26 -4.09
N LEU A 55 -4.73 -3.96 -3.84
CA LEU A 55 -5.85 -3.30 -3.18
C LEU A 55 -7.10 -3.23 -4.06
N LYS A 56 -6.98 -3.39 -5.39
CA LYS A 56 -8.13 -3.31 -6.31
C LYS A 56 -9.27 -4.25 -5.92
N GLY A 57 -8.96 -5.42 -5.37
CA GLY A 57 -9.97 -6.39 -4.93
C GLY A 57 -10.72 -6.03 -3.64
N TYR A 58 -10.26 -5.01 -2.92
CA TYR A 58 -10.82 -4.58 -1.62
C TYR A 58 -11.67 -3.32 -1.74
N PHE A 59 -11.62 -2.62 -2.88
CA PHE A 59 -12.33 -1.37 -3.11
C PHE A 59 -13.29 -1.50 -4.29
N SER A 60 -14.37 -0.72 -4.27
CA SER A 60 -15.26 -0.58 -5.43
C SER A 60 -14.54 0.14 -6.58
N GLU A 61 -14.97 -0.11 -7.82
CA GLU A 61 -14.34 0.47 -9.02
C GLU A 61 -14.38 2.02 -9.02
N ASP A 62 -15.34 2.64 -8.32
CA ASP A 62 -15.43 4.09 -8.17
C ASP A 62 -14.47 4.68 -7.13
N VAL A 63 -14.09 3.91 -6.11
CA VAL A 63 -13.25 4.38 -4.98
C VAL A 63 -11.78 4.06 -5.20
N TYR A 64 -11.50 2.93 -5.85
CA TYR A 64 -10.16 2.46 -6.09
C TYR A 64 -9.24 3.47 -6.82
N PRO A 65 -9.69 4.23 -7.85
CA PRO A 65 -8.86 5.20 -8.55
C PRO A 65 -8.28 6.27 -7.61
N ASP A 66 -9.08 6.82 -6.69
CA ASP A 66 -8.64 7.81 -5.70
C ASP A 66 -7.61 7.23 -4.72
N ILE A 67 -7.87 6.02 -4.22
CA ILE A 67 -6.96 5.28 -3.32
C ILE A 67 -5.62 5.02 -4.03
N ARG A 68 -5.68 4.60 -5.29
CA ARG A 68 -4.51 4.36 -6.15
C ARG A 68 -3.70 5.63 -6.36
N ASP A 69 -4.35 6.75 -6.69
CA ASP A 69 -3.67 8.02 -6.93
C ASP A 69 -2.95 8.53 -5.66
N LYS A 70 -3.62 8.49 -4.51
CA LYS A 70 -3.03 8.85 -3.20
C LYS A 70 -1.77 8.03 -2.89
N LEU A 71 -1.83 6.72 -3.10
CA LEU A 71 -0.68 5.84 -2.86
C LEU A 71 0.45 6.09 -3.86
N ILE A 72 0.14 6.33 -5.13
CA ILE A 72 1.15 6.64 -6.15
C ILE A 72 1.87 7.96 -5.81
N ARG A 73 1.15 9.04 -5.50
CA ARG A 73 1.75 10.33 -5.10
C ARG A 73 2.65 10.18 -3.87
N ALA A 74 2.17 9.45 -2.86
CA ALA A 74 2.92 9.17 -1.65
C ALA A 74 4.17 8.30 -1.86
N SER A 75 4.25 7.61 -3.00
CA SER A 75 5.41 6.84 -3.41
C SER A 75 6.52 7.72 -3.98
N PHE A 76 6.17 8.88 -4.56
CA PHE A 76 7.12 9.86 -5.12
C PHE A 76 7.57 10.94 -4.13
N GLY A 77 6.97 10.97 -2.93
CA GLY A 77 7.28 11.99 -1.92
C GLY A 77 6.60 13.34 -2.18
N ASP A 78 5.55 13.36 -3.01
CA ASP A 78 4.68 14.53 -3.16
C ASP A 78 3.85 14.67 -1.86
N GLU A 79 4.35 15.51 -0.95
CA GLU A 79 3.58 16.09 0.14
C GLU A 79 2.85 17.31 -0.42
N GLU A 80 1.54 17.19 -0.64
CA GLU A 80 0.67 18.37 -0.80
C GLU A 80 0.36 18.97 0.58
#